data_AF-A0A9E2YYF9-F1
#
_entry.id   AF-A0A9E2YYF9-F1
#
_cell.length_a   1.000
_cell.length_b   1.000
_cell.length_c   1.000
_cell.angle_alpha   90.00
_cell.angle_beta   90.00
_cell.angle_gamma   90.00
#
_symmetry.space_group_name_H-M   'P 1'
#
loop_
_entity.id
_entity.type
_entity.pdbx_description
1 polymer ?
#
loop_
_entity_poly.entity_id
_entity_poly.type
_entity_poly.pdbx_seq_one_letter_code
_entity_poly.pdbx_strand_id
1 'polypeptide(L)' 'VAEADYVTVPLDVEPESDAPLSADQRDALIVELETKMREAAKVFEFEKAAKLRDRVKALRTSGVHEEPVASRTDR' A
#
# COMPACT_ATOMS: atom_id res chain seq x y z
N VAL A 1 -13.11 -20.42 11.36
CA VAL A 1 -12.93 -20.24 9.91
C VAL A 1 -13.04 -18.74 9.66
N ALA A 2 -11.98 -18.09 9.20
CA ALA A 2 -12.00 -16.67 8.89
C ALA A 2 -12.07 -16.53 7.37
N GLU A 3 -13.28 -16.32 6.87
CA GLU A 3 -13.55 -16.00 5.47
C GLU A 3 -13.12 -14.55 5.27
N ALA A 4 -11.92 -14.38 4.71
CA ALA A 4 -11.44 -13.08 4.31
C ALA A 4 -11.55 -13.03 2.78
N ASP A 5 -12.74 -12.59 2.35
CA ASP A 5 -13.10 -12.33 0.97
C ASP A 5 -12.35 -11.07 0.50
N TYR A 6 -11.11 -11.27 0.05
CA TYR A 6 -10.30 -10.19 -0.50
C TYR A 6 -10.62 -10.07 -2.00
N VAL A 7 -11.43 -9.06 -2.31
CA VAL A 7 -11.68 -8.57 -3.66
C VAL A 7 -10.34 -8.46 -4.39
N THR A 8 -10.11 -9.38 -5.31
CA THR A 8 -8.99 -9.32 -6.25
C THR A 8 -9.34 -8.20 -7.23
N VAL A 9 -8.81 -7.00 -6.99
CA VAL A 9 -8.88 -5.91 -7.96
C VAL A 9 -8.10 -6.37 -9.19
N PRO A 10 -8.69 -6.41 -10.39
CA PRO A 10 -7.93 -6.65 -11.61
C PRO A 10 -6.92 -5.52 -11.76
N LEU A 11 -5.64 -5.80 -11.52
CA LEU A 11 -4.55 -4.90 -11.88
C LEU A 11 -4.35 -4.99 -13.41
N ASP A 12 -5.35 -4.53 -14.17
CA ASP A 12 -5.11 -3.99 -15.51
C ASP A 12 -4.52 -2.59 -15.32
N VAL A 13 -3.26 -2.53 -14.89
CA VAL A 13 -2.47 -1.31 -14.90
C VAL A 13 -1.29 -1.59 -15.80
N GLU A 14 -1.45 -1.21 -17.06
CA GLU A 14 -0.38 -1.14 -18.05
C GLU A 14 0.85 -0.43 -17.45
N PRO A 15 2.06 -0.87 -17.80
CA PRO A 15 3.28 -0.48 -17.11
C PRO A 15 3.81 0.88 -17.60
N GLU A 16 3.05 1.98 -17.50
CA GLU A 16 3.53 3.29 -18.00
C GLU A 16 3.13 4.51 -17.15
N SER A 17 3.18 4.44 -15.83
CA SER A 17 3.07 5.67 -15.06
C SER A 17 3.93 5.67 -13.81
N ASP A 18 4.95 6.53 -13.80
CA ASP A 18 5.52 7.18 -12.61
C ASP A 18 4.45 8.02 -11.86
N ALA A 19 3.16 7.66 -11.97
CA ALA A 19 2.09 8.31 -11.26
C ALA A 19 2.19 7.90 -9.79
N PRO A 20 2.16 8.86 -8.86
CA PRO A 20 2.02 8.53 -7.45
C PRO A 20 0.79 7.64 -7.28
N LEU A 21 0.92 6.56 -6.52
CA LEU A 21 -0.19 5.68 -6.18
C LEU A 21 -1.35 6.55 -5.65
N SER A 22 -2.53 6.41 -6.24
CA SER A 22 -3.73 7.08 -5.76
C SER A 22 -4.01 6.71 -4.30
N ALA A 23 -4.76 7.56 -3.58
CA ALA A 23 -5.09 7.32 -2.17
C ALA A 23 -5.71 5.92 -1.95
N ASP A 24 -6.64 5.51 -2.82
CA ASP A 24 -7.31 4.21 -2.75
C ASP A 24 -6.34 3.04 -2.99
N GLN A 25 -5.42 3.17 -3.96
CA GLN A 25 -4.40 2.14 -4.21
C GLN A 25 -3.40 2.03 -3.05
N ARG A 26 -3.04 3.15 -2.41
CA ARG A 26 -2.19 3.15 -1.22
C ARG A 26 -2.87 2.44 -0.05
N ASP A 27 -4.15 2.72 0.18
CA ASP A 27 -4.91 2.08 1.25
C ASP A 27 -5.07 0.57 1.01
N ALA A 28 -5.35 0.16 -0.23
CA ALA A 28 -5.37 -1.26 -0.61
C ALA A 28 -4.02 -1.95 -0.35
N LEU A 29 -2.91 -1.31 -0.75
CA LEU A 29 -1.56 -1.83 -0.52
C LEU A 29 -1.22 -1.92 0.99
N ILE A 30 -1.67 -0.96 1.80
CA ILE A 30 -1.50 -0.99 3.25
C ILE A 30 -2.21 -2.21 3.85
N VAL A 31 -3.45 -2.47 3.46
CA VAL A 31 -4.23 -3.64 3.95
C VAL A 31 -3.54 -4.95 3.58
N GLU A 32 -3.00 -5.06 2.36
CA GLU A 32 -2.26 -6.23 1.92
C GLU A 32 -0.98 -6.45 2.77
N LEU A 33 -0.20 -5.39 2.98
CA LEU A 33 1.03 -5.45 3.77
C LEU A 33 0.75 -5.79 5.24
N GLU A 34 -0.33 -5.27 5.82
CA GLU A 34 -0.77 -5.61 7.18
C GLU A 34 -1.16 -7.09 7.29
N THR A 35 -1.77 -7.66 6.26
CA THR A 35 -2.13 -9.08 6.21
C THR A 35 -0.85 -9.94 6.18
N LYS A 36 0.09 -9.64 5.27
CA LYS A 36 1.39 -10.30 5.19
C LYS A 36 2.19 -10.17 6.50
N MET A 37 2.09 -9.04 7.18
CA MET A 37 2.76 -8.81 8.47
C MET A 37 2.21 -9.74 9.55
N ARG A 38 0.89 -9.90 9.61
CA ARG A 38 0.24 -10.83 10.55
C ARG A 38 0.61 -12.28 10.26
N GLU A 39 0.68 -12.67 8.99
CA GLU A 39 1.11 -14.01 8.58
C GLU A 39 2.56 -14.28 8.99
N ALA A 40 3.47 -13.36 8.68
CA ALA A 40 4.87 -13.45 9.10
C ALA A 40 5.00 -13.56 10.63
N ALA A 41 4.23 -12.76 11.38
CA ALA A 41 4.21 -12.85 12.83
C ALA A 41 3.68 -14.20 13.36
N LYS A 42 2.67 -14.79 12.71
CA LYS A 42 2.12 -16.11 13.08
C LYS A 42 3.14 -17.24 12.93
N VAL A 43 4.04 -17.13 11.95
CA VAL A 43 5.13 -18.10 11.73
C VAL A 43 6.45 -17.70 12.40
N PHE A 44 6.42 -16.73 13.32
CA PHE A 44 7.58 -16.22 14.07
C PHE A 44 8.68 -15.58 13.20
N GLU A 45 8.36 -15.13 11.98
CA GLU A 45 9.23 -14.35 11.09
C GLU A 45 9.23 -12.86 11.47
N PHE A 46 9.74 -12.52 12.67
CA PHE A 46 9.67 -11.16 13.21
C PHE A 46 10.48 -10.14 12.42
N GLU A 47 11.61 -10.52 11.83
CA GLU A 47 12.40 -9.62 10.98
C GLU A 47 11.60 -9.17 9.75
N LYS A 48 10.88 -10.10 9.13
CA LYS A 48 10.01 -9.82 7.98
C LYS A 48 8.80 -8.99 8.39
N ALA A 49 8.18 -9.31 9.54
CA ALA A 49 7.09 -8.51 10.09
C ALA A 49 7.54 -7.07 10.38
N ALA A 50 8.76 -6.87 10.90
CA ALA A 50 9.33 -5.55 11.14
C ALA A 50 9.52 -4.75 9.83
N LYS A 51 10.07 -5.38 8.79
CA LYS A 51 10.21 -4.76 7.45
C LYS A 51 8.84 -4.35 6.87
N LEU A 52 7.84 -5.22 7.01
CA LEU A 52 6.47 -4.93 6.53
C LEU A 52 5.83 -3.77 7.31
N ARG A 53 5.99 -3.73 8.64
CA ARG A 53 5.55 -2.60 9.48
C ARG A 53 6.17 -1.28 9.03
N ASP A 54 7.48 -1.26 8.80
CA ASP A 54 8.19 -0.05 8.40
C ASP A 54 7.72 0.43 7.02
N ARG A 55 7.40 -0.49 6.11
CA ARG A 55 6.80 -0.17 4.80
C ARG A 55 5.39 0.41 4.91
N VAL A 56 4.53 -0.16 5.76
CA VAL A 56 3.19 0.37 6.04
C VAL A 56 3.28 1.79 6.61
N LYS A 57 4.20 2.00 7.56
CA LYS A 57 4.42 3.34 8.15
C LYS A 57 4.87 4.35 7.10
N ALA A 58 5.80 3.95 6.23
CA ALA A 58 6.24 4.81 5.14
C ALA A 58 5.08 5.22 4.23
N LEU A 59 4.25 4.28 3.77
CA LEU A 59 3.09 4.56 2.92
C LEU A 59 2.07 5.50 3.58
N ARG A 60 1.80 5.30 4.87
CA ARG A 60 0.89 6.18 5.65
C ARG A 60 1.45 7.59 5.80
N THR A 61 2.76 7.73 6.02
CA THR A 61 3.42 9.04 6.12
C THR A 61 3.53 9.73 4.76
N SER A 62 3.79 8.98 3.68
CA SER A 62 3.84 9.51 2.31
C SER A 62 2.52 10.16 1.89
N GLY A 63 1.38 9.56 2.24
CA GLY A 63 0.06 10.14 1.95
C GLY A 63 -0.25 11.43 2.71
N VAL A 64 0.47 11.73 3.81
CA VAL A 64 0.31 12.98 4.58
C VAL A 64 1.15 14.12 3.99
N HIS A 65 2.23 13.80 3.26
CA HIS A 65 3.11 14.78 2.60
C HIS A 65 2.77 15.03 1.13
N GLU A 66 1.73 14.40 0.60
CA GLU A 66 1.22 14.70 -0.73
C GLU A 66 0.46 16.04 -0.67
N GLU A 67 1.22 17.14 -0.62
CA GLU A 67 0.69 18.44 -1.01
C GLU A 67 0.10 18.29 -2.42
N PRO A 68 -1.08 18.86 -2.70
CA PRO A 68 -1.68 18.75 -4.00
C PRO A 68 -0.76 19.49 -4.98
N VAL A 69 -0.02 18.76 -5.81
CA VAL A 69 0.62 19.32 -7.01
C VAL A 69 -0.50 19.56 -8.03
N ALA A 70 -1.40 20.47 -7.68
CA ALA A 70 -2.41 21.04 -8.54
C ALA A 70 -2.04 22.50 -8.76
N SER A 71 -1.03 22.75 -9.58
CA SER A 71 -1.08 23.83 -10.58
C SER A 71 0.18 23.82 -11.42
N ARG A 72 0.05 24.36 -12.63
CA ARG A 72 1.08 24.57 -13.66
C ARG A 72 1.18 23.49 -14.71
N THR A 73 0.04 23.17 -15.31
CA THR A 73 0.00 23.11 -16.78
C THR A 73 -1.34 23.66 -17.22
N ASP A 74 -1.41 24.98 -17.38
CA ASP A 74 -2.23 25.53 -18.43
C ASP A 74 -1.50 26.73 -19.05
N ARG A 75 -1.63 26.79 -20.37
CA ARG A 75 -0.76 27.42 -21.35
C ARG A 75 -0.98 28.93 -21.46
#